data_AF-A0A4Q0RYP6-F1
#
_entry.id   AF-A0A4Q0RYP6-F1
#
_cell.length_a   1.000
_cell.length_b   1.000
_cell.length_c   1.000
_cell.angle_alpha   90.00
_cell.angle_beta   90.00
_cell.angle_gamma   90.00
#
_symmetry.space_group_name_H-M   'P 1'
#
loop_
_entity.id
_entity.type
_entity.pdbx_description
1 polymer ?
#
loop_
_entity_poly.entity_id
_entity_poly.type
_entity_poly.pdbx_seq_one_letter_code
_entity_poly.pdbx_strand_id
1 'polypeptide(L)'
;MSLAAAAVLTATVAAAQNLDADKSPAKLFADGCATCHRNPRGLAKGRFTLTLSWFLKDHYATSSESAKVLAAYLESVDEPPPRPAAKPAKKAPRSTPPQAKPVQSQ
;
A
#
# COMPACT_ATOMS: atom_id res chain seq x y z
N MET A 1 1.96 -16.35 66.10
CA MET A 1 1.02 -16.26 64.96
C MET A 1 1.10 -14.85 64.38
N SER A 2 1.74 -14.68 63.23
CA SER A 2 1.68 -13.43 62.47
C SER A 2 1.06 -13.76 61.13
N LEU A 3 -0.18 -13.30 60.91
CA LEU A 3 -0.92 -13.53 59.67
C LEU A 3 -0.32 -12.65 58.57
N ALA A 4 0.22 -13.29 57.53
CA ALA A 4 0.61 -12.62 56.29
C ALA A 4 -0.65 -12.36 55.45
N ALA A 5 -1.01 -11.09 55.29
CA ALA A 5 -2.07 -10.68 54.36
C ALA A 5 -1.49 -10.62 52.94
N ALA A 6 -1.73 -11.66 52.14
CA ALA A 6 -1.40 -11.67 50.71
C ALA A 6 -2.48 -10.88 49.95
N ALA A 7 -2.15 -9.64 49.56
CA ALA A 7 -2.99 -8.85 48.65
C ALA A 7 -2.86 -9.44 47.23
N VAL A 8 -3.91 -10.11 46.75
CA VAL A 8 -4.01 -10.58 45.37
C VAL A 8 -4.34 -9.39 44.48
N LEU A 9 -3.34 -8.85 43.79
CA LEU A 9 -3.54 -7.80 42.79
C LEU A 9 -4.05 -8.44 41.49
N THR A 10 -5.37 -8.43 41.30
CA THR A 10 -6.00 -8.83 40.04
C THR A 10 -5.71 -7.77 38.98
N ALA A 11 -4.74 -8.06 38.10
CA ALA A 11 -4.44 -7.20 36.97
C ALA A 11 -5.58 -7.29 35.94
N THR A 12 -6.44 -6.28 35.89
CA THR A 12 -7.41 -6.12 34.80
C THR A 12 -6.65 -5.77 33.53
N VAL A 13 -6.78 -6.57 32.48
CA VAL A 13 -6.21 -6.22 31.18
C VAL A 13 -6.99 -5.02 30.63
N ALA A 14 -6.31 -3.87 30.49
CA ALA A 14 -6.91 -2.70 29.89
C ALA A 14 -6.97 -2.93 28.37
N ALA A 15 -8.17 -3.23 27.84
CA ALA A 15 -8.37 -3.25 26.39
C ALA A 15 -8.39 -1.79 25.89
N ALA A 16 -7.47 -1.44 25.01
CA ALA A 16 -7.47 -0.14 24.35
C ALA A 16 -8.77 0.03 23.56
N GLN A 17 -9.53 1.09 23.86
CA GLN A 17 -10.74 1.41 23.11
C GLN A 17 -10.35 1.94 21.73
N ASN A 18 -10.83 1.27 20.67
CA ASN A 18 -10.56 1.70 19.31
C ASN A 18 -11.44 2.90 18.97
N LEU A 19 -10.90 4.12 19.12
CA LEU A 19 -11.57 5.38 18.79
C LEU A 19 -11.75 5.59 17.27
N ASP A 20 -11.12 4.73 16.48
CA ASP A 20 -11.17 4.72 15.03
C ASP A 20 -12.12 3.64 14.49
N ALA A 21 -12.80 2.90 15.38
CA ALA A 21 -13.92 2.04 15.01
C ALA A 21 -14.96 2.88 14.25
N ASP A 22 -15.49 2.31 13.16
CA ASP A 22 -16.48 2.92 12.26
C ASP A 22 -16.00 4.05 11.33
N LYS A 23 -14.74 4.51 11.44
CA LYS A 23 -14.22 5.47 10.47
C LYS A 23 -13.88 4.78 9.15
N SER A 24 -14.23 5.43 8.05
CA SER A 24 -13.76 5.00 6.73
C SER A 24 -12.23 5.13 6.63
N PRO A 25 -11.55 4.23 5.89
CA PRO A 25 -10.09 4.30 5.74
C PRO A 25 -9.58 5.64 5.20
N ALA A 26 -10.33 6.26 4.28
CA ALA A 26 -10.00 7.59 3.77
C ALA A 26 -10.07 8.67 4.87
N LYS A 27 -11.04 8.56 5.78
CA LYS A 27 -11.16 9.47 6.93
C LYS A 27 -10.07 9.22 7.96
N LEU A 28 -9.67 7.97 8.19
CA LEU A 28 -8.50 7.64 9.01
C LEU A 28 -7.22 8.29 8.48
N PHE A 29 -7.02 8.24 7.16
CA PHE A 29 -5.88 8.91 6.53
C PHE A 29 -5.95 10.43 6.68
N ALA A 30 -7.13 11.02 6.49
CA ALA A 30 -7.34 12.47 6.63
C ALA A 30 -7.07 12.95 8.07
N ASP A 31 -7.54 12.20 9.07
CA ASP A 31 -7.40 12.57 10.47
C ASP A 31 -5.98 12.33 11.00
N GLY A 32 -5.29 11.27 10.54
CA GLY A 32 -4.01 10.81 11.12
C GLY A 32 -2.75 11.05 10.29
N CYS A 33 -2.87 11.18 8.96
CA CYS A 33 -1.70 11.22 8.06
C CYS A 33 -1.63 12.50 7.23
N ALA A 34 -2.76 13.17 6.96
CA ALA A 34 -2.82 14.27 5.99
C ALA A 34 -2.12 15.56 6.42
N THR A 35 -1.79 15.71 7.71
CA THR A 35 -0.99 16.82 8.24
C THR A 35 0.44 16.80 7.72
N CYS A 36 1.02 15.60 7.55
CA CYS A 36 2.39 15.41 7.07
C CYS A 36 2.45 14.87 5.64
N HIS A 37 1.44 14.12 5.21
CA HIS A 37 1.39 13.49 3.89
C HIS A 37 0.26 14.07 3.04
N ARG A 38 0.64 14.81 2.01
CA ARG A 38 -0.33 15.41 1.09
C ARG A 38 -1.13 14.39 0.28
N ASN A 39 -0.62 13.18 0.05
CA ASN A 39 -1.29 12.16 -0.75
C ASN A 39 -0.99 10.73 -0.25
N PRO A 40 -1.98 9.83 -0.17
CA PRO A 40 -1.79 8.48 0.36
C PRO A 40 -0.83 7.61 -0.49
N ARG A 41 -0.77 7.81 -1.83
CA ARG A 41 0.25 7.13 -2.65
C ARG A 41 1.68 7.47 -2.22
N GLY A 42 1.92 8.70 -1.75
CA GLY A 42 3.26 9.09 -1.29
C GLY A 42 3.69 8.32 -0.04
N LEU A 43 2.72 7.89 0.77
CA LEU A 43 2.95 7.09 1.96
C LEU A 43 3.11 5.59 1.64
N ALA A 44 2.35 5.08 0.65
CA ALA A 44 2.36 3.68 0.24
C ALA A 44 3.57 3.28 -0.64
N LYS A 45 4.09 4.24 -1.41
CA LYS A 45 5.07 4.00 -2.47
C LYS A 45 6.28 3.18 -2.03
N GLY A 46 6.46 2.01 -2.64
CA GLY A 46 7.65 1.16 -2.49
C GLY A 46 7.72 0.39 -1.17
N ARG A 47 6.63 0.30 -0.40
CA ARG A 47 6.58 -0.43 0.87
C ARG A 47 5.72 -1.68 0.73
N PHE A 48 6.22 -2.81 1.22
CA PHE A 48 5.42 -4.02 1.37
C PHE A 48 4.30 -3.78 2.40
N THR A 49 3.11 -4.30 2.13
CA THR A 49 1.89 -4.09 2.92
C THR A 49 2.06 -4.50 4.38
N LEU A 50 2.83 -5.57 4.62
CA LEU A 50 3.12 -6.08 5.95
C LEU A 50 3.95 -5.06 6.77
N THR A 51 5.06 -4.56 6.22
CA THR A 51 5.93 -3.58 6.92
C THR A 51 5.23 -2.24 7.10
N LEU A 52 4.37 -1.86 6.16
CA LEU A 52 3.51 -0.68 6.27
C LEU A 52 2.53 -0.80 7.44
N SER A 53 1.85 -1.94 7.59
CA SER A 53 0.91 -2.19 8.70
C SER A 53 1.58 -2.07 10.07
N TRP A 54 2.76 -2.66 10.24
CA TRP A 54 3.54 -2.56 11.47
C TRP A 54 3.94 -1.13 11.79
N PHE A 55 4.45 -0.40 10.79
CA PHE A 55 4.81 1.00 10.95
C PHE A 55 3.61 1.88 11.32
N LEU A 56 2.45 1.65 10.70
CA LEU A 56 1.23 2.39 11.04
C LEU A 56 0.79 2.11 12.47
N LYS A 57 0.87 0.85 12.92
CA LYS A 57 0.57 0.48 14.31
C LYS A 57 1.42 1.25 15.31
N ASP A 58 2.70 1.44 15.03
CA ASP A 58 3.63 2.07 15.99
C ASP A 58 3.56 3.59 15.99
N HIS A 59 3.12 4.22 14.89
CA HIS A 59 3.25 5.67 14.71
C HIS A 59 1.94 6.43 14.46
N TYR A 60 0.89 5.79 13.93
CA TYR A 60 -0.27 6.52 13.40
C TYR A 60 -1.63 5.90 13.74
N ALA A 61 -1.70 4.61 14.06
CA ALA A 61 -2.95 3.92 14.35
C ALA A 61 -3.12 3.70 15.85
N THR A 62 -4.34 3.88 16.34
CA THR A 62 -4.71 3.65 17.75
C THR A 62 -4.88 2.16 18.09
N SER A 63 -4.94 1.29 17.08
CA SER A 63 -5.08 -0.16 17.26
C SER A 63 -4.48 -0.92 16.08
N SER A 64 -4.23 -2.22 16.28
CA SER A 64 -3.78 -3.11 15.19
C SER A 64 -4.80 -3.22 14.06
N GLU A 65 -6.10 -3.11 14.35
CA GLU A 65 -7.14 -3.19 13.33
C GLU A 65 -7.19 -1.92 12.46
N SER A 66 -7.13 -0.73 13.07
CA SER A 66 -7.06 0.52 12.29
C SER A 66 -5.78 0.59 11.44
N ALA A 67 -4.66 0.04 11.93
CA ALA A 67 -3.43 -0.07 11.15
C ALA A 67 -3.60 -0.95 9.89
N LYS A 68 -4.26 -2.11 10.02
CA LYS A 68 -4.53 -3.00 8.89
C LYS A 68 -5.46 -2.37 7.87
N VAL A 69 -6.55 -1.74 8.32
CA VAL A 69 -7.52 -1.07 7.45
C VAL A 69 -6.87 0.06 6.66
N LEU A 70 -6.03 0.88 7.32
CA LEU A 70 -5.26 1.91 6.65
C LEU A 70 -4.25 1.33 5.65
N ALA A 71 -3.53 0.27 6.00
CA ALA A 71 -2.57 -0.36 5.10
C ALA A 71 -3.25 -0.91 3.83
N ALA A 72 -4.40 -1.57 3.96
CA ALA A 72 -5.18 -2.06 2.83
C ALA A 72 -5.68 -0.90 1.94
N TYR A 73 -6.10 0.22 2.53
CA TYR A 73 -6.46 1.41 1.78
C TYR A 73 -5.28 2.00 1.02
N LEU A 74 -4.13 2.16 1.67
CA LEU A 74 -2.91 2.67 1.06
C LEU A 74 -2.45 1.80 -0.12
N GLU A 75 -2.56 0.49 -0.01
CA GLU A 75 -2.31 -0.46 -1.10
C GLU A 75 -3.28 -0.25 -2.27
N SER A 76 -4.59 -0.16 -1.98
CA SER A 76 -5.62 0.02 -3.01
C SER A 76 -5.46 1.30 -3.84
N VAL A 77 -4.86 2.35 -3.24
CA VAL A 77 -4.62 3.62 -3.94
C VAL A 77 -3.24 3.71 -4.58
N ASP A 78 -2.27 2.89 -4.16
CA ASP A 78 -0.93 2.81 -4.76
C ASP A 78 -0.94 2.10 -6.12
N GLU A 79 -1.89 1.19 -6.34
CA GLU A 79 -1.98 0.44 -7.59
C GLU A 79 -2.04 1.41 -8.79
N PRO A 80 -1.10 1.30 -9.75
CA PRO A 80 -1.11 2.16 -10.92
C PRO A 80 -2.40 1.94 -11.71
N PRO A 81 -3.00 3.00 -12.28
CA PRO A 81 -4.16 2.83 -13.14
C PRO A 81 -3.81 1.81 -14.25
N PRO A 82 -4.77 0.92 -14.63
CA PRO A 82 -4.51 -0.09 -15.63
C PRO A 82 -3.98 0.60 -16.89
N ARG A 83 -2.77 0.22 -17.31
CA ARG A 83 -2.18 0.77 -18.53
C ARG A 83 -3.13 0.45 -19.68
N PRO A 84 -3.54 1.45 -20.49
CA PRO A 84 -4.35 1.16 -21.66
C PRO A 84 -3.61 0.12 -22.50
N ALA A 85 -4.31 -0.96 -22.86
CA ALA A 85 -3.77 -2.04 -23.65
C ALA A 85 -3.03 -1.46 -24.86
N ALA A 86 -1.75 -1.81 -25.03
CA ALA A 86 -0.96 -1.35 -26.14
C ALA A 86 -1.70 -1.73 -27.43
N LYS A 87 -2.16 -0.72 -28.18
CA LYS A 87 -2.77 -0.95 -29.49
C LYS A 87 -1.73 -1.69 -30.35
N PRO A 88 -2.07 -2.81 -31.01
CA PRO A 88 -1.12 -3.53 -31.84
C PRO A 88 -0.57 -2.56 -32.88
N ALA A 89 0.75 -2.34 -32.85
CA ALA A 89 1.43 -1.53 -33.84
C ALA A 89 1.16 -2.14 -35.22
N LYS A 90 0.52 -1.37 -36.11
CA LYS A 90 0.33 -1.77 -37.49
C LYS A 90 1.72 -1.97 -38.09
N LYS A 91 2.07 -3.22 -38.45
CA LYS A 91 3.32 -3.52 -39.14
C LYS A 91 3.37 -2.68 -40.42
N ALA A 92 4.37 -1.81 -40.52
CA ALA A 92 4.66 -1.12 -41.77
C ALA A 92 4.96 -2.17 -42.86
N PRO A 93 4.46 -1.99 -44.10
CA PRO A 93 4.75 -2.92 -45.18
C PRO A 93 6.27 -2.94 -45.44
N ARG A 94 6.81 -4.14 -45.54
CA ARG A 94 8.23 -4.37 -45.79
C ARG A 94 8.56 -3.90 -47.21
N SER A 95 9.29 -2.80 -47.33
CA SER A 95 9.84 -2.35 -48.61
C SER A 95 10.77 -3.43 -49.16
N THR A 96 10.46 -3.94 -50.35
CA THR A 96 11.29 -4.85 -51.13
C THR A 96 12.58 -4.12 -51.54
N PRO A 97 13.78 -4.65 -51.28
CA PRO A 97 15.00 -4.13 -51.90
C PRO A 97 14.94 -4.36 -53.42
N PRO A 98 15.32 -3.39 -54.27
CA PRO A 98 15.34 -3.54 -55.72
C PRO A 98 16.38 -4.57 -56.16
N GLN A 99 15.98 -5.45 -57.10
CA GLN A 99 16.81 -6.52 -57.64
C GLN A 99 17.96 -5.94 -58.49
N ALA A 100 19.21 -6.27 -58.14
CA ALA A 100 20.38 -5.96 -58.95
C ALA A 100 20.50 -7.00 -60.10
N LYS A 101 20.72 -6.49 -61.31
CA LYS A 101 20.74 -7.22 -62.58
C LYS A 101 22.03 -8.06 -62.70
N PRO A 102 22.01 -9.24 -63.35
CA PRO A 102 23.21 -10.05 -63.50
C PRO A 102 24.22 -9.38 -64.45
N VAL A 103 25.48 -9.33 -64.01
CA VAL A 103 26.62 -8.92 -64.83
C VAL A 103 27.00 -10.08 -65.75
N GLN A 104 26.99 -9.84 -67.05
CA GLN A 104 27.37 -10.81 -68.08
C GLN A 104 28.90 -10.72 -68.28
N SER A 105 29.59 -11.83 -68.02
CA SER A 105 31.04 -11.98 -68.23
C SER A 105 31.40 -11.87 -69.72
N GLN A 106 32.54 -11.23 -69.98
CA GLN A 106 33.33 -11.28 -71.22
C GLN A 106 34.61 -12.06 -70.95
#